data_AF-A0A1F8U986-F1
#
_entry.id   AF-A0A1F8U986-F1
#
_cell.length_a   1.000
_cell.length_b   1.000
_cell.length_c   1.000
_cell.angle_alpha   90.00
_cell.angle_beta   90.00
_cell.angle_gamma   90.00
#
_symmetry.space_group_name_H-M   'P 1'
#
loop_
_entity.id
_entity.type
_entity.pdbx_description
1 polymer ?
#
loop_
_entity_poly.entity_id
_entity_poly.type
_entity_poly.pdbx_seq_one_letter_code
_entity_poly.pdbx_strand_id
1 'polypeptide(L)'
;MNGDALRQLKSMKPGNVVIEADFFMMNHPTQNKRGERPFFPFMLILVEQDSGFILASEILTPLPTIESMWEEIPRVVVEKLAGGFAPREIQVKNEALHQLLQTVAKEAGFAVRKAPRLRAIELVRREMNSFLGGMA
;
A
#
# COMPACT_ATOMS: atom_id res chain seq x y z
N MET A 1 9.18 7.08 -10.79
CA MET A 1 7.79 6.68 -11.13
C MET A 1 7.81 5.94 -12.47
N ASN A 2 7.21 4.75 -12.56
CA ASN A 2 7.16 3.98 -13.82
C ASN A 2 6.17 4.65 -14.78
N GLY A 3 6.69 5.30 -15.83
CA GLY A 3 5.88 6.08 -16.76
C GLY A 3 4.85 5.24 -17.54
N ASP A 4 5.14 3.97 -17.78
CA ASP A 4 4.22 3.06 -18.48
C ASP A 4 3.03 2.66 -17.60
N ALA A 5 3.29 2.29 -16.34
CA ALA A 5 2.23 1.93 -15.40
C ALA A 5 1.27 3.11 -15.16
N LEU A 6 1.80 4.33 -15.04
CA LEU A 6 0.97 5.51 -14.89
C LEU A 6 0.13 5.80 -16.15
N ARG A 7 0.71 5.66 -17.35
CA ARG A 7 -0.03 5.80 -18.61
C ARG A 7 -1.16 4.76 -18.71
N GLN A 8 -0.89 3.53 -18.31
CA GLN A 8 -1.89 2.48 -18.26
C GLN A 8 -3.01 2.82 -17.29
N LEU A 9 -2.68 3.24 -16.06
CA LEU A 9 -3.69 3.62 -15.08
C LEU A 9 -4.58 4.78 -15.58
N LYS A 10 -3.99 5.76 -16.27
CA LYS A 10 -4.72 6.88 -16.90
C LYS A 10 -5.63 6.46 -18.06
N SER A 11 -5.31 5.38 -18.77
CA SER A 11 -6.10 4.90 -19.91
C SER A 11 -7.28 4.02 -19.49
N MET A 12 -7.26 3.53 -18.26
CA MET A 12 -8.32 2.70 -17.71
C MET A 12 -9.60 3.52 -17.51
N LYS A 13 -10.75 2.87 -17.70
CA LYS A 13 -12.03 3.45 -17.29
C LYS A 13 -12.03 3.54 -15.76
N PRO A 14 -12.41 4.69 -15.17
CA PRO A 14 -12.57 4.79 -13.72
C PRO A 14 -13.49 3.67 -13.22
N GLY A 15 -12.99 2.87 -12.28
CA GLY A 15 -13.79 1.85 -11.63
C GLY A 15 -14.70 2.46 -10.56
N ASN A 16 -15.57 1.63 -9.99
CA ASN A 16 -16.44 2.01 -8.88
C ASN A 16 -15.98 1.44 -7.53
N VAL A 17 -14.74 0.96 -7.45
CA VAL A 17 -14.19 0.34 -6.25
C VAL A 17 -13.54 1.37 -5.33
N VAL A 18 -13.64 1.13 -4.03
CA VAL A 18 -12.92 1.89 -3.01
C VAL A 18 -11.78 1.02 -2.50
N ILE A 19 -10.58 1.58 -2.46
CA ILE A 19 -9.39 0.87 -1.97
C ILE A 19 -8.99 1.50 -0.64
N GLU A 20 -8.84 0.70 0.40
CA GLU A 20 -8.14 1.10 1.60
C GLU A 20 -6.64 0.87 1.40
N ALA A 21 -5.83 1.85 1.77
CA ALA A 21 -4.37 1.75 1.75
C ALA A 21 -3.78 2.19 3.09
N ASP A 22 -2.85 1.40 3.59
CA ASP A 22 -2.07 1.72 4.79
C ASP A 22 -0.68 1.11 4.68
N PHE A 23 0.24 1.61 5.49
CA PHE A 23 1.53 0.96 5.68
C PHE A 23 1.88 0.92 7.16
N PHE A 24 2.49 -0.17 7.61
CA PHE A 24 2.83 -0.36 9.02
C PHE A 24 4.09 -1.18 9.19
N MET A 25 4.84 -0.90 10.25
CA MET A 25 6.00 -1.68 10.63
C MET A 25 5.57 -3.08 11.07
N MET A 26 6.28 -4.09 10.58
CA MET A 26 6.10 -5.48 10.97
C MET A 26 6.88 -5.76 12.26
N ASN A 27 6.35 -6.64 13.11
CA ASN A 27 6.97 -6.99 14.39
C ASN A 27 7.98 -8.15 14.30
N HIS A 28 8.31 -8.59 13.09
CA HIS A 28 9.27 -9.68 12.85
C HIS A 28 10.49 -9.11 12.14
N PRO A 29 11.70 -9.15 12.75
CA PRO A 29 12.88 -8.63 12.13
C PRO A 29 13.33 -9.54 10.97
N THR A 30 13.74 -8.93 9.87
CA THR A 30 14.24 -9.60 8.66
C THR A 30 15.67 -9.19 8.35
N GLN A 31 16.38 -9.99 7.57
CA GLN A 31 17.71 -9.69 7.07
C GLN A 31 17.75 -9.98 5.57
N ASN A 32 18.46 -9.15 4.79
CA ASN A 32 18.60 -9.38 3.34
C ASN A 32 19.54 -10.56 3.07
N LYS A 33 20.63 -10.66 3.84
CA LYS A 33 21.56 -11.80 3.81
C LYS A 33 21.84 -12.29 5.22
N ARG A 34 22.15 -13.59 5.30
CA ARG A 34 22.54 -14.22 6.57
C ARG A 34 23.76 -13.53 7.15
N GLY A 35 23.65 -13.05 8.40
CA GLY A 35 24.74 -12.42 9.13
C GLY A 35 24.77 -10.89 9.03
N GLU A 36 23.89 -10.28 8.23
CA GLU A 36 23.68 -8.83 8.26
C GLU A 36 22.81 -8.44 9.47
N ARG A 37 22.89 -7.17 9.89
CA ARG A 37 22.08 -6.65 10.99
C ARG A 37 20.59 -6.70 10.60
N PRO A 38 19.73 -7.42 11.36
CA PRO A 38 18.31 -7.45 11.07
C PRO A 38 17.65 -6.08 11.26
N PHE A 39 16.56 -5.86 10.56
CA PHE A 39 15.71 -4.67 10.66
C PHE A 39 14.24 -5.06 10.67
N PHE A 40 13.37 -4.17 11.16
CA PHE A 40 11.93 -4.36 11.07
C PHE A 40 11.43 -3.74 9.77
N PRO A 41 10.93 -4.55 8.82
CA PRO A 41 10.41 -4.02 7.57
C PRO A 41 9.05 -3.35 7.77
N PHE A 42 8.63 -2.56 6.79
CA PHE A 42 7.27 -2.07 6.69
C PHE A 42 6.49 -2.93 5.71
N MET A 43 5.17 -3.02 5.90
CA MET A 43 4.26 -3.63 4.95
C MET A 43 3.35 -2.54 4.41
N LEU A 44 3.34 -2.36 3.09
CA LEU A 44 2.32 -1.60 2.37
C LEU A 44 1.22 -2.57 1.94
N ILE A 45 -0.03 -2.23 2.24
CA ILE A 45 -1.17 -3.06 1.86
C ILE A 45 -2.25 -2.22 1.18
N LEU A 46 -2.83 -2.77 0.11
CA LEU A 46 -3.97 -2.23 -0.61
C LEU A 46 -5.09 -3.27 -0.60
N VAL A 47 -6.25 -2.89 -0.10
CA VAL A 47 -7.39 -3.81 0.08
C VAL A 47 -8.64 -3.17 -0.50
N GLU A 48 -9.38 -3.91 -1.31
CA GLU A 48 -10.70 -3.47 -1.78
C GLU A 48 -11.68 -3.49 -0.61
N GLN A 49 -12.37 -2.38 -0.40
CA GLN A 49 -13.11 -2.10 0.84
C GLN A 49 -14.26 -3.07 1.08
N ASP A 50 -15.01 -3.44 0.04
CA ASP A 50 -16.27 -4.19 0.20
C ASP A 50 -16.03 -5.71 0.31
N SER A 51 -15.12 -6.25 -0.50
CA SER A 51 -14.82 -7.69 -0.54
C SER A 51 -13.69 -8.10 0.39
N GLY A 52 -12.85 -7.17 0.83
CA GLY A 52 -11.61 -7.48 1.56
C GLY A 52 -10.53 -8.11 0.67
N PHE A 53 -10.70 -8.09 -0.67
CA PHE A 53 -9.69 -8.59 -1.59
C PHE A 53 -8.39 -7.79 -1.47
N ILE A 54 -7.29 -8.48 -1.21
CA ILE A 54 -5.96 -7.86 -1.09
C ILE A 54 -5.38 -7.67 -2.50
N LEU A 55 -5.32 -6.43 -2.96
CA LEU A 55 -4.75 -6.07 -4.26
C LEU A 55 -3.23 -6.15 -4.24
N ALA A 56 -2.64 -5.75 -3.12
CA ALA A 56 -1.20 -5.76 -2.94
C ALA A 56 -0.83 -5.89 -1.47
N SER A 57 0.23 -6.64 -1.21
CA SER A 57 0.93 -6.72 0.06
C SER A 57 2.43 -6.70 -0.23
N GLU A 58 3.08 -5.57 0.01
CA GLU A 58 4.47 -5.34 -0.37
C GLU A 58 5.31 -5.05 0.86
N ILE A 59 6.43 -5.77 0.99
CA ILE A 59 7.40 -5.55 2.05
C ILE A 59 8.34 -4.44 1.61
N LEU A 60 8.40 -3.37 2.39
CA LEU A 60 9.23 -2.21 2.17
C LEU A 60 10.41 -2.19 3.15
N THR A 61 11.59 -1.88 2.62
CA THR A 61 12.83 -1.77 3.41
C THR A 61 13.01 -0.34 3.91
N PRO A 62 13.19 -0.10 5.22
CA PRO A 62 13.51 1.23 5.75
C PRO A 62 15.00 1.61 5.54
N LEU A 63 15.77 0.78 4.85
CA LEU A 63 17.18 1.00 4.54
C LEU A 63 17.34 1.39 3.06
N PRO A 64 18.27 2.31 2.72
CA PRO A 64 19.24 2.96 3.61
C PRO A 64 18.63 4.06 4.49
N THR A 65 17.50 4.65 4.07
CA THR A 65 16.75 5.62 4.87
C THR A 65 15.24 5.39 4.72
N ILE A 66 14.48 5.93 5.67
CA ILE A 66 13.01 5.87 5.64
C ILE A 66 12.49 6.67 4.43
N GLU A 67 13.11 7.79 4.07
CA GLU A 67 12.72 8.62 2.94
C GLU A 67 12.78 7.86 1.62
N SER A 68 13.85 7.09 1.39
CA SER A 68 13.94 6.24 0.19
C SER A 68 12.81 5.20 0.13
N MET A 69 12.41 4.66 1.27
CA MET A 69 11.25 3.76 1.37
C MET A 69 9.95 4.48 0.97
N TRP A 70 9.75 5.72 1.42
CA TRP A 70 8.56 6.51 1.06
C TRP A 70 8.47 6.78 -0.44
N GLU A 71 9.60 7.01 -1.11
CA GLU A 71 9.65 7.22 -2.57
C GLU A 71 9.16 6.00 -3.37
N GLU A 72 9.26 4.80 -2.80
CA GLU A 72 8.78 3.57 -3.43
C GLU A 72 7.25 3.46 -3.42
N ILE A 73 6.57 4.03 -2.42
CA ILE A 73 5.13 3.81 -2.21
C ILE A 73 4.28 4.28 -3.41
N PRO A 74 4.42 5.52 -3.94
CA PRO A 74 3.68 5.94 -5.14
C PRO A 74 3.90 5.00 -6.33
N ARG A 75 5.16 4.59 -6.53
CA ARG A 75 5.54 3.71 -7.64
C ARG A 75 4.81 2.38 -7.52
N VAL A 76 4.87 1.76 -6.35
CA VAL A 76 4.20 0.48 -6.07
C VAL A 76 2.69 0.61 -6.22
N VAL A 77 2.07 1.65 -5.66
CA VAL A 77 0.62 1.86 -5.79
C VAL A 77 0.22 1.96 -7.27
N VAL A 78 0.92 2.79 -8.05
CA VAL A 78 0.62 2.95 -9.49
C VAL A 78 0.76 1.62 -10.23
N GLU A 79 1.84 0.87 -10.00
CA GLU A 79 2.07 -0.43 -10.64
C GLU A 79 0.96 -1.43 -10.33
N LYS A 80 0.50 -1.49 -9.08
CA LYS A 80 -0.55 -2.42 -8.65
C LYS A 80 -1.93 -2.03 -9.20
N LEU A 81 -2.27 -0.75 -9.19
CA LEU A 81 -3.53 -0.27 -9.77
C LEU A 81 -3.56 -0.45 -11.30
N ALA A 82 -2.44 -0.20 -11.97
CA ALA A 82 -2.29 -0.44 -13.41
C ALA A 82 -2.49 -1.91 -13.82
N GLY A 83 -2.39 -2.84 -12.86
CA GLY A 83 -2.68 -4.27 -13.03
C GLY A 83 -4.16 -4.61 -13.21
N GLY A 84 -5.07 -3.64 -13.25
CA GLY A 84 -6.50 -3.87 -13.53
C GLY A 84 -7.47 -3.25 -12.53
N PHE A 85 -6.98 -2.50 -11.55
CA PHE A 85 -7.78 -1.91 -10.47
C PHE A 85 -7.74 -0.38 -10.52
N ALA A 86 -8.54 0.24 -11.40
CA ALA A 86 -8.73 1.70 -11.37
C ALA A 86 -9.74 2.06 -10.28
N PRO A 87 -9.34 2.74 -9.20
CA PRO A 87 -10.26 3.04 -8.11
C PRO A 87 -11.10 4.28 -8.41
N ARG A 88 -12.26 4.35 -7.76
CA ARG A 88 -12.97 5.62 -7.59
C ARG A 88 -12.24 6.49 -6.57
N GLU A 89 -11.82 5.88 -5.46
CA GLU A 89 -11.03 6.55 -4.43
C GLU A 89 -10.12 5.57 -3.65
N ILE A 90 -9.07 6.13 -3.07
CA ILE A 90 -8.21 5.47 -2.09
C ILE A 90 -8.44 6.12 -0.73
N GLN A 91 -8.82 5.34 0.26
CA GLN A 91 -8.96 5.74 1.65
C GLN A 91 -7.67 5.42 2.40
N VAL A 92 -7.17 6.40 3.13
CA VAL A 92 -5.96 6.28 3.94
C VAL A 92 -6.20 6.85 5.33
N LYS A 93 -5.48 6.34 6.34
CA LYS A 93 -5.53 6.89 7.70
C LYS A 93 -4.36 7.82 7.99
N ASN A 94 -3.19 7.51 7.45
CA ASN A 94 -1.95 8.23 7.68
C ASN A 94 -1.87 9.51 6.82
N GLU A 95 -1.53 10.64 7.44
CA GLU A 95 -1.41 11.95 6.78
C GLU A 95 -0.30 11.99 5.71
N ALA A 96 0.86 11.41 6.01
CA ALA A 96 1.96 11.39 5.06
C ALA A 96 1.62 10.50 3.85
N LEU A 97 0.94 9.36 4.04
CA LEU A 97 0.45 8.54 2.93
C LEU A 97 -0.60 9.31 2.10
N HIS A 98 -1.48 10.06 2.75
CA HIS A 98 -2.43 10.93 2.07
C HIS A 98 -1.72 11.91 1.14
N GLN A 99 -0.78 12.69 1.67
CA GLN A 99 -0.01 13.69 0.90
C GLN A 99 0.77 13.06 -0.25
N LEU A 100 1.40 11.93 0.01
CA LEU A 100 2.20 11.19 -0.96
C LEU A 100 1.37 10.70 -2.16
N LEU A 101 0.15 10.22 -1.91
CA LEU A 101 -0.74 9.70 -2.95
C LEU A 101 -1.55 10.80 -3.67
N GLN A 102 -1.61 12.03 -3.15
CA GLN A 102 -2.33 13.14 -3.81
C GLN A 102 -1.80 13.42 -5.23
N THR A 103 -0.47 13.36 -5.43
CA THR A 103 0.12 13.59 -6.75
C THR A 103 -0.34 12.52 -7.74
N VAL A 104 -0.31 11.25 -7.33
CA VAL A 104 -0.78 10.12 -8.16
C VAL A 104 -2.27 10.27 -8.49
N ALA A 105 -3.08 10.60 -7.48
CA ALA A 105 -4.52 10.76 -7.61
C ALA A 105 -4.89 11.87 -8.61
N LYS A 106 -4.23 13.03 -8.51
CA LYS A 106 -4.41 14.15 -9.43
C LYS A 106 -4.07 13.77 -10.86
N GLU A 107 -3.00 13.00 -11.04
CA GLU A 107 -2.56 12.58 -12.37
C GLU A 107 -3.47 11.51 -12.98
N ALA A 108 -3.86 10.50 -12.20
CA ALA A 108 -4.61 9.34 -12.66
C ALA A 108 -6.14 9.53 -12.65
N GLY A 109 -6.65 10.60 -12.02
CA GLY A 109 -8.07 10.96 -12.06
C GLY A 109 -8.95 10.23 -11.03
N PHE A 110 -8.39 9.87 -9.87
CA PHE A 110 -9.16 9.33 -8.73
C PHE A 110 -9.00 10.22 -7.48
N ALA A 111 -9.79 9.97 -6.43
CA ALA A 111 -9.68 10.72 -5.17
C ALA A 111 -8.82 10.00 -4.13
N VAL A 112 -8.08 10.73 -3.31
CA VAL A 112 -7.49 10.20 -2.07
C VAL A 112 -8.16 10.90 -0.90
N ARG A 113 -8.67 10.13 0.06
CA ARG A 113 -9.41 10.65 1.22
C ARG A 113 -8.83 10.12 2.51
N LYS A 114 -8.85 10.97 3.54
CA LYS A 114 -8.63 10.51 4.90
C LYS A 114 -9.87 9.81 5.44
N ALA A 115 -9.67 8.64 6.01
CA ALA A 115 -10.70 7.88 6.72
C ALA A 115 -10.26 7.64 8.17
N PRO A 116 -11.17 7.76 9.16
CA PRO A 116 -10.83 7.52 10.56
C PRO A 116 -10.55 6.04 10.86
N ARG A 117 -11.11 5.13 10.04
CA ARG A 117 -10.91 3.69 10.10
C ARG A 117 -10.77 3.12 8.70
N LEU A 118 -9.98 2.06 8.59
CA LEU A 118 -9.78 1.28 7.39
C LEU A 118 -10.25 -0.13 7.73
N ARG A 119 -11.55 -0.40 7.56
CA ARG A 119 -12.20 -1.61 8.12
C ARG A 119 -11.71 -2.88 7.46
N ALA A 120 -11.50 -2.84 6.14
CA ALA A 120 -10.99 -3.97 5.39
C ALA A 120 -9.53 -4.26 5.79
N ILE A 121 -8.70 -3.23 5.95
CA ILE A 121 -7.32 -3.40 6.45
C ILE A 121 -7.31 -3.86 7.92
N GLU A 122 -8.16 -3.32 8.78
CA GLU A 122 -8.26 -3.75 10.19
C GLU A 122 -8.62 -5.24 10.29
N LEU A 123 -9.54 -5.71 9.44
CA LEU A 123 -9.86 -7.13 9.30
C LEU A 123 -8.63 -7.93 8.86
N VAL A 124 -8.01 -7.56 7.74
CA VAL A 124 -6.84 -8.27 7.20
C VAL A 124 -5.70 -8.32 8.22
N ARG A 125 -5.38 -7.22 8.90
CA ARG A 125 -4.30 -7.17 9.91
C ARG A 125 -4.59 -8.09 11.09
N ARG A 126 -5.84 -8.20 11.53
CA ARG A 126 -6.22 -9.10 12.62
C ARG A 126 -5.97 -10.56 12.22
N GLU A 127 -6.39 -10.96 11.02
CA GLU A 127 -6.18 -12.31 10.51
C GLU A 127 -4.69 -12.61 10.29
N MET A 128 -3.94 -11.66 9.72
CA MET A 128 -2.49 -11.77 9.55
C MET A 128 -1.76 -11.96 10.89
N ASN A 129 -2.11 -11.17 11.90
CA ASN A 129 -1.51 -11.31 13.23
C ASN A 129 -1.87 -12.63 13.89
N SER A 130 -3.09 -13.14 13.71
CA SER A 130 -3.49 -14.46 14.22
C SER A 130 -2.69 -15.58 13.56
N PHE A 131 -2.49 -15.51 12.24
CA PHE A 131 -1.70 -16.50 11.50
C PHE A 131 -0.21 -16.47 11.89
N LEU A 132 0.40 -15.28 11.92
CA LEU A 132 1.81 -15.11 12.28
C LEU A 132 2.08 -15.41 13.77
N GLY A 133 1.16 -15.03 14.65
CA GLY A 133 1.25 -15.32 16.09
C GLY A 133 1.09 -16.80 16.42
N GLY A 134 0.41 -17.57 15.57
CA GLY A 134 0.31 -19.04 15.69
C GLY A 134 1.52 -19.81 15.14
N MET A 135 2.47 -19.13 14.47
CA MET A 135 3.72 -19.72 13.97
C MET A 135 4.92 -19.47 14.91
N ALA A 136 4.71 -18.75 16.02
CA ALA A 136 5.73 -18.43 17.01
C ALA A 136 5.85 -19.50 18.10
#